data_AF-A0A4P5S4I3-F1
#
_entry.id   AF-A0A4P5S4I3-F1
#
_cell.length_a   1.000
_cell.length_b   1.000
_cell.length_c   1.000
_cell.angle_alpha   90.00
_cell.angle_beta   90.00
_cell.angle_gamma   90.00
#
_symmetry.space_group_name_H-M   'P 1'
#
loop_
_entity.id
_entity.type
_entity.pdbx_description
1 polymer ?
#
loop_
_entity_poly.entity_id
_entity_poly.type
_entity_poly.pdbx_seq_one_letter_code
_entity_poly.pdbx_strand_id
1 'polypeptide(L)'
;MVRAAITGAVTFSGTVAGTQFVVQDIGCGLRLTYGRMSDRTNGRGVTIMTGDLVRKGDSLGHGVGVLYLGVRRGRQALDPTPFFGRARARLVGRGTSR
;
A
#
# COMPACT_ATOMS: atom_id res chain seq x y z
N MET A 1 -7.86 7.42 0.39
CA MET A 1 -7.57 6.24 1.24
C MET A 1 -6.85 5.20 0.39
N VAL A 2 -5.78 4.62 0.90
CA VAL A 2 -5.02 3.54 0.24
C VAL A 2 -5.59 2.21 0.70
N ARG A 3 -5.82 1.30 -0.24
CA ARG A 3 -6.32 -0.05 0.05
C ARG A 3 -5.35 -1.11 -0.48
N ALA A 4 -5.27 -2.24 0.21
CA ALA A 4 -4.52 -3.39 -0.26
C ALA A 4 -5.11 -3.89 -1.59
N ALA A 5 -4.28 -4.03 -2.60
CA ALA A 5 -4.70 -4.42 -3.95
C ALA A 5 -4.87 -5.94 -4.07
N ILE A 6 -4.11 -6.66 -3.26
CA ILE A 6 -4.06 -8.10 -3.17
C ILE A 6 -3.85 -8.47 -1.69
N THR A 7 -4.21 -9.69 -1.32
CA THR A 7 -3.93 -10.23 0.01
C THR A 7 -2.45 -10.55 0.15
N GLY A 8 -1.85 -10.19 1.28
CA GLY A 8 -0.43 -10.43 1.53
C GLY A 8 -0.03 -10.13 2.98
N ALA A 9 1.15 -10.61 3.36
CA ALA A 9 1.72 -10.35 4.67
C ALA A 9 2.59 -9.09 4.62
N VAL A 10 2.47 -8.20 5.61
CA VAL A 10 3.28 -7.00 5.68
C VAL A 10 4.71 -7.37 6.09
N THR A 11 5.66 -7.08 5.21
CA THR A 11 7.09 -7.31 5.46
C THR A 11 7.83 -6.04 5.87
N PHE A 12 7.23 -4.87 5.65
CA PHE A 12 7.74 -3.60 6.15
C PHE A 12 6.59 -2.62 6.35
N SER A 13 6.63 -1.90 7.47
CA SER A 13 5.70 -0.81 7.78
C SER A 13 6.44 0.25 8.58
N GLY A 14 6.74 1.39 7.97
CA GLY A 14 7.59 2.40 8.59
C GLY A 14 8.09 3.47 7.62
N THR A 15 9.11 4.22 8.05
CA THR A 15 9.60 5.39 7.32
C THR A 15 11.02 5.16 6.80
N VAL A 16 11.26 5.54 5.53
CA VAL A 16 12.58 5.56 4.90
C VAL A 16 12.81 6.95 4.33
N ALA A 17 13.89 7.62 4.75
CA ALA A 17 14.23 8.97 4.33
C ALA A 17 13.04 9.96 4.42
N GLY A 18 12.29 9.91 5.53
CA GLY A 18 11.13 10.77 5.76
C GLY A 18 9.86 10.38 4.99
N THR A 19 9.88 9.34 4.15
CA THR A 19 8.71 8.85 3.43
C THR A 19 8.15 7.59 4.09
N GLN A 20 6.85 7.57 4.38
CA GLN A 20 6.19 6.41 4.96
C GLN A 20 5.80 5.39 3.89
N PHE A 21 6.05 4.12 4.19
CA PHE A 21 5.76 2.98 3.34
C PHE A 21 5.10 1.83 4.09
N VAL A 22 4.31 1.06 3.34
CA VAL A 22 3.85 -0.28 3.68
C VAL A 22 4.23 -1.21 2.53
N VAL A 23 4.84 -2.36 2.83
CA VAL A 23 5.26 -3.36 1.83
C VAL A 23 4.66 -4.70 2.19
N GLN A 24 3.97 -5.32 1.22
CA GLN A 24 3.41 -6.65 1.34
C GLN A 24 4.25 -7.67 0.58
N ASP A 25 4.50 -8.83 1.16
CA ASP A 25 4.81 -10.04 0.40
C ASP A 25 3.50 -10.62 -0.12
N ILE A 26 3.42 -10.78 -1.44
CA ILE A 26 2.22 -11.23 -2.15
C ILE A 26 2.45 -12.60 -2.81
N GLY A 27 3.50 -13.31 -2.39
CA GLY A 27 3.88 -14.63 -2.90
C GLY A 27 4.77 -14.57 -4.15
N CYS A 28 5.28 -15.74 -4.55
CA CYS A 28 6.10 -15.90 -5.78
C CYS A 28 7.33 -14.97 -5.85
N GLY A 29 7.89 -14.62 -4.68
CA GLY A 29 9.02 -13.69 -4.55
C GLY A 29 8.68 -12.23 -4.84
N LEU A 30 7.40 -11.89 -4.94
CA LEU A 30 6.92 -10.56 -5.27
C LEU A 30 6.62 -9.75 -4.01
N ARG A 31 7.03 -8.48 -4.04
CA ARG A 31 6.64 -7.51 -3.02
C ARG A 31 5.94 -6.32 -3.65
N LEU A 32 4.83 -5.92 -3.04
CA LEU A 32 4.03 -4.76 -3.42
C LEU A 32 4.23 -3.65 -2.39
N THR A 33 4.65 -2.49 -2.87
CA THR A 33 4.97 -1.31 -2.06
C THR A 33 3.92 -0.22 -2.25
N TYR A 34 3.51 0.36 -1.12
CA TYR A 34 2.72 1.59 -1.02
C TYR A 34 3.62 2.64 -0.34
N GLY A 35 3.84 3.79 -0.95
CA GLY A 35 4.73 4.84 -0.43
C GLY A 35 4.14 6.24 -0.53
N ARG A 36 4.78 7.21 0.15
CA ARG A 36 4.20 8.53 0.45
C ARG A 36 2.83 8.42 1.11
N MET A 37 2.79 7.63 2.16
CA MET A 37 1.63 7.60 3.04
C MET A 37 1.75 8.70 4.09
N SER A 38 0.62 9.28 4.52
CA SER A 38 0.58 10.21 5.66
C SER A 38 0.45 9.47 7.00
N ASP A 39 -0.15 8.29 6.96
CA ASP A 39 -0.33 7.42 8.11
C ASP A 39 -0.33 5.96 7.63
N ARG A 40 -0.41 5.03 8.58
CA ARG A 40 -0.51 3.60 8.32
C ARG A 40 -1.62 3.00 9.18
N THR A 41 -2.68 3.78 9.38
CA THR A 41 -3.78 3.44 10.27
C THR A 41 -4.98 3.03 9.44
N ASN A 42 -5.47 1.82 9.62
CA ASN A 42 -6.59 1.32 8.84
C ASN A 42 -7.90 2.03 9.23
N GLY A 43 -8.99 1.70 8.51
CA GLY A 43 -10.31 2.30 8.73
C GLY A 43 -10.95 2.00 10.09
N ARG A 44 -10.31 1.18 10.93
CA ARG A 44 -10.73 0.85 12.30
C ARG A 44 -9.83 1.50 13.36
N GLY A 45 -8.91 2.38 12.98
CA GLY A 45 -7.98 3.02 13.92
C GLY A 45 -6.79 2.16 14.33
N VAL A 46 -6.55 1.02 13.68
CA VAL A 46 -5.43 0.12 14.00
C VAL A 46 -4.25 0.41 13.08
N THR A 47 -3.07 0.62 13.68
CA THR A 47 -1.80 0.78 12.96
C THR A 47 -1.39 -0.54 12.29
N ILE A 48 -1.13 -0.51 10.99
CA ILE A 48 -0.60 -1.62 10.22
C ILE A 48 0.87 -1.84 10.59
N MET A 49 1.21 -3.04 11.02
CA MET A 49 2.52 -3.44 11.52
C MET A 49 3.15 -4.53 10.64
N THR A 50 4.48 -4.68 10.74
CA THR A 50 5.18 -5.82 10.13
C THR A 50 4.68 -7.11 10.77
N GLY A 51 4.38 -8.13 9.96
CA GLY A 51 3.79 -9.40 10.39
C GLY A 51 2.28 -9.48 10.18
N ASP A 52 1.58 -8.34 10.02
CA ASP A 52 0.14 -8.34 9.79
C ASP A 52 -0.21 -9.01 8.46
N LEU A 53 -1.25 -9.84 8.47
CA LEU A 53 -1.90 -10.30 7.24
C LEU A 53 -2.99 -9.29 6.85
N VAL A 54 -2.85 -8.68 5.69
CA VAL A 54 -3.85 -7.75 5.14
C VAL A 54 -4.56 -8.40 3.97
N ARG A 55 -5.90 -8.29 3.96
CA ARG A 55 -6.73 -8.82 2.87
C ARG A 55 -6.89 -7.76 1.78
N LYS A 56 -7.05 -8.22 0.54
CA LYS A 56 -7.44 -7.36 -0.57
C LYS A 56 -8.65 -6.48 -0.18
N GLY A 57 -8.52 -5.18 -0.39
CA GLY A 57 -9.55 -4.19 -0.09
C GLY A 57 -9.41 -3.54 1.30
N ASP A 58 -8.63 -4.13 2.21
CA ASP A 58 -8.40 -3.54 3.54
C ASP A 58 -7.74 -2.17 3.42
N SER A 59 -8.13 -1.25 4.30
CA SER A 59 -7.51 0.07 4.37
C SER A 59 -6.09 -0.07 4.95
N LEU A 60 -5.13 0.56 4.29
CA LEU A 60 -3.74 0.65 4.77
C LEU A 60 -3.43 2.01 5.40
N GLY A 61 -4.34 2.98 5.26
CA GLY A 61 -4.13 4.36 5.66
C GLY A 61 -4.39 5.34 4.51
N HIS A 62 -3.70 6.48 4.55
CA HIS A 62 -3.87 7.56 3.58
C HIS A 62 -2.58 7.87 2.84
N GLY A 63 -2.71 8.17 1.54
CA GLY A 63 -1.62 8.72 0.72
C GLY A 63 -1.60 10.25 0.82
N VAL A 64 -0.44 10.85 0.60
CA VAL A 64 -0.28 12.31 0.57
C VAL A 64 0.25 12.78 -0.80
N GLY A 65 -0.50 13.67 -1.45
CA GLY A 65 -0.16 14.17 -2.79
C GLY A 65 -0.13 13.05 -3.85
N VAL A 66 1.06 12.49 -4.08
CA VAL A 66 1.31 11.40 -5.03
C VAL A 66 1.55 10.10 -4.26
N LEU A 67 0.78 9.06 -4.57
CA LEU A 67 1.00 7.71 -4.04
C LEU A 67 2.08 6.99 -4.84
N TYR A 68 3.09 6.45 -4.16
CA TYR A 68 4.05 5.55 -4.81
C TYR A 68 3.52 4.12 -4.78
N LEU A 69 3.42 3.50 -5.96
CA LEU A 69 3.04 2.12 -6.15
C LEU A 69 4.16 1.41 -6.91
N GLY A 70 4.62 0.29 -6.40
CA GLY A 70 5.67 -0.48 -7.06
C GLY A 70 5.56 -1.96 -6.75
N VAL A 71 5.84 -2.80 -7.74
CA VAL A 71 6.00 -4.24 -7.58
C VAL A 71 7.44 -4.59 -7.88
N ARG A 72 8.00 -5.51 -7.11
CA ARG A 72 9.34 -6.04 -7.37
C ARG A 72 9.43 -7.52 -7.13
N ARG A 73 10.26 -8.18 -7.94
CA ARG A 73 10.76 -9.54 -7.69
C ARG A 73 12.22 -9.45 -7.30
N GLY A 74 12.54 -9.71 -6.03
CA GLY A 74 13.88 -9.45 -5.49
C GLY A 74 14.28 -7.98 -5.67
N ARG A 75 15.28 -7.72 -6.53
CA ARG A 75 15.77 -6.37 -6.89
C ARG A 75 15.15 -5.80 -8.17
N GLN A 76 14.45 -6.61 -8.96
CA GLN A 76 13.87 -6.19 -10.23
C GLN A 76 12.53 -5.49 -10.00
N ALA A 77 12.38 -4.25 -10.44
CA ALA A 77 11.10 -3.58 -10.51
C ALA A 77 10.27 -4.13 -11.68
N LEU A 78 8.97 -4.34 -11.44
CA LEU A 78 8.00 -4.82 -12.42
C LEU A 78 6.89 -3.79 -12.57
N ASP A 79 6.20 -3.82 -13.71
CA ASP A 79 4.98 -3.05 -13.90
C ASP A 79 3.94 -3.44 -12.84
N PRO A 80 3.49 -2.50 -11.99
CA PRO A 80 2.54 -2.81 -10.94
C PRO A 80 1.09 -2.83 -11.44
N THR A 81 0.80 -2.33 -12.65
CA THR A 81 -0.57 -2.21 -13.18
C THR A 81 -1.40 -3.50 -13.17
N PRO A 82 -0.84 -4.71 -13.43
CA PRO A 82 -1.64 -5.94 -13.42
C PRO A 82 -2.24 -6.28 -12.06
N PHE A 83 -1.61 -5.85 -10.96
CA PHE A 83 -2.05 -6.16 -9.60
C PHE A 83 -3.21 -5.28 -9.13
N PHE A 84 -3.56 -4.24 -9.89
CA PHE A 84 -4.64 -3.31 -9.58
C PHE A 84 -5.92 -3.57 -10.39
N GLY A 85 -5.93 -4.61 -11.24
CA GLY A 85 -7.06 -5.04 -12.07
C GLY A 85 -7.19 -4.28 -13.40
N ARG A 86 -8.31 -4.47 -14.12
CA ARG A 86 -8.64 -3.75 -15.38
C ARG A 86 -9.05 -2.28 -15.17
N ALA A 87 -9.12 -1.83 -13.92
CA ALA A 87 -9.55 -0.49 -13.58
C ALA A 87 -8.38 0.48 -13.67
N ARG A 88 -8.60 1.63 -14.31
CA ARG A 88 -7.70 2.79 -14.18
C ARG A 88 -7.55 3.10 -12.69
N ALA A 89 -6.33 3.06 -12.15
CA ALA A 89 -6.08 3.51 -10.79
C ALA A 89 -6.54 4.97 -10.68
N ARG A 90 -7.46 5.27 -9.76
CA ARG A 90 -8.00 6.62 -9.55
C ARG A 90 -7.63 7.12 -8.16
N LEU A 91 -6.85 8.20 -8.11
CA LEU A 91 -6.70 9.00 -6.90
C LEU A 91 -8.07 9.58 -6.54
N VAL A 92 -8.57 9.23 -5.36
CA VAL A 92 -9.78 9.85 -4.79
C VAL A 92 -9.35 10.83 -3.71
N GLY A 93 -9.69 12.11 -3.90
CA GLY A 93 -9.47 13.16 -2.91
C GLY A 93 -10.26 12.91 -1.63
N ARG A 94 -9.84 13.53 -0.54
CA ARG A 94 -10.61 13.53 0.71
C ARG A 94 -11.82 14.44 0.52
N GLY A 95 -13.04 13.91 0.65
CA GLY A 95 -14.21 14.78 0.84
C GLY A 95 -14.01 15.53 2.15
N THR A 96 -13.97 16.85 2.10
CA THR A 96 -14.03 17.69 3.30
C THR A 96 -15.44 17.57 3.87
N SER A 97 -15.60 16.81 4.96
CA SER A 97 -16.77 16.98 5.81
C SER A 97 -16.65 18.35 6.48
N ARG A 98 -17.60 19.23 6.16
CA ARG A 98 -17.94 20.40 6.98
C ARG A 98 -18.54 19.93 8.30
#